data_AF-A0A9C7BCF8-F1
#
_entry.id   AF-A0A9C7BCF8-F1
#
_cell.length_a   1.000
_cell.length_b   1.000
_cell.length_c   1.000
_cell.angle_alpha   90.00
_cell.angle_beta   90.00
_cell.angle_gamma   90.00
#
_symmetry.space_group_name_H-M   'P 1'
#
loop_
_entity.id
_entity.type
_entity.pdbx_description
1 polymer ?
#
loop_
_entity_poly.entity_id
_entity_poly.type
_entity_poly.pdbx_seq_one_letter_code
_entity_poly.pdbx_strand_id
1 'polypeptide(L)' 'MEGGWDQLPEEELKAMLARIARICASQEFQDLRLELEGIYRQANAENPYLAAFQDALYALLVQGEGA' A
#
# COMPACT_ATOMS: atom_id res chain seq x y z
N MET A 1 -4.85 -1.41 20.96
CA MET A 1 -5.01 -1.75 19.53
C MET A 1 -6.08 -2.83 19.47
N GLU A 2 -7.34 -2.44 19.33
CA GLU A 2 -8.46 -3.37 19.18
C GLU A 2 -9.20 -2.95 17.90
N GLY A 3 -9.46 -3.92 17.02
CA GLY A 3 -9.94 -3.72 15.66
C GLY A 3 -9.06 -4.44 14.64
N GLY A 4 -8.99 -5.77 14.76
CA GLY A 4 -8.37 -6.60 13.73
C GLY A 4 -9.33 -6.78 12.55
N TRP A 5 -8.76 -7.16 11.40
CA TRP A 5 -9.47 -7.34 10.13
C TRP A 5 -10.44 -8.53 10.19
N ASP A 6 -10.38 -9.31 11.28
CA ASP A 6 -11.21 -10.45 11.66
C ASP A 6 -12.64 -10.06 12.11
N GLN A 7 -12.89 -8.78 12.38
CA GLN A 7 -14.22 -8.28 12.76
C GLN A 7 -15.01 -7.65 11.60
N LEU A 8 -14.39 -7.50 10.43
CA LEU A 8 -15.06 -6.97 9.25
C LEU A 8 -16.06 -8.00 8.70
N PRO A 9 -17.27 -7.58 8.29
CA PRO A 9 -18.13 -8.41 7.46
C PRO A 9 -17.37 -8.94 6.25
N GLU A 10 -17.60 -10.19 5.86
CA GLU A 10 -16.86 -10.85 4.78
C GLU A 10 -16.84 -10.02 3.47
N GLU A 11 -17.96 -9.38 3.15
CA GLU A 11 -18.09 -8.55 1.95
C GLU A 11 -17.26 -7.25 2.04
N GLU A 12 -17.14 -6.65 3.23
CA GLU A 12 -16.31 -5.48 3.45
C GLU A 12 -14.82 -5.84 3.36
N LEU A 13 -14.44 -6.99 3.93
CA LEU A 13 -13.10 -7.56 3.79
C LEU A 13 -12.75 -7.83 2.32
N LYS A 14 -13.65 -8.46 1.55
CA LYS A 14 -13.46 -8.69 0.11
C LYS A 14 -13.33 -7.39 -0.67
N ALA A 15 -14.17 -6.40 -0.40
CA ALA A 15 -14.13 -5.11 -1.07
C ALA A 15 -12.80 -4.38 -0.83
N MET A 16 -12.31 -4.40 0.41
CA MET A 16 -11.02 -3.84 0.79
C MET A 16 -9.86 -4.59 0.11
N LEU A 17 -9.85 -5.92 0.13
CA LEU A 17 -8.82 -6.73 -0.54
C LEU A 17 -8.81 -6.48 -2.06
N ALA A 18 -9.99 -6.37 -2.68
CA ALA A 18 -10.10 -6.05 -4.10
C ALA A 18 -9.62 -4.64 -4.42
N ARG A 19 -9.79 -3.67 -3.51
CA ARG A 19 -9.23 -2.32 -3.64
C ARG A 19 -7.70 -2.36 -3.57
N ILE A 20 -7.13 -3.02 -2.56
CA ILE A 20 -5.68 -3.18 -2.42
C ILE A 20 -5.08 -3.87 -3.64
N ALA A 21 -5.70 -4.96 -4.11
CA ALA A 21 -5.23 -5.69 -5.30
C ALA A 21 -5.22 -4.80 -6.55
N ARG A 22 -6.27 -3.98 -6.76
CA ARG A 22 -6.31 -3.02 -7.87
C ARG A 22 -5.22 -1.97 -7.78
N ILE A 23 -4.96 -1.43 -6.59
CA ILE A 23 -3.85 -0.48 -6.37
C ILE A 23 -2.52 -1.15 -6.72
N CYS A 24 -2.23 -2.33 -6.16
CA CYS A 24 -0.99 -3.05 -6.40
C CYS A 24 -0.77 -3.41 -7.88
N ALA A 25 -1.84 -3.61 -8.65
CA ALA A 25 -1.80 -3.90 -10.07
C ALA A 25 -1.68 -2.63 -10.96
N SER A 26 -1.85 -1.43 -10.39
CA SER A 26 -1.79 -0.18 -11.14
C SER A 26 -0.36 0.23 -11.49
N GLN A 27 -0.19 0.88 -12.65
CA GLN A 27 1.11 1.41 -13.06
C GLN A 27 1.61 2.49 -12.11
N GLU A 28 0.71 3.36 -11.65
CA GLU A 28 1.01 4.43 -10.68
C GLU A 28 1.64 3.89 -9.40
N PHE A 29 1.09 2.80 -8.84
CA PHE A 29 1.69 2.14 -7.68
C PHE A 29 3.09 1.58 -7.98
N GLN A 30 3.26 0.92 -9.13
CA GLN A 30 4.54 0.32 -9.48
C GLN A 30 5.63 1.38 -9.67
N ASP A 31 5.30 2.49 -10.32
CA ASP A 31 6.23 3.61 -10.54
C ASP A 31 6.63 4.26 -9.22
N LEU A 32 5.64 4.60 -8.37
CA LEU A 32 5.90 5.19 -7.06
C LEU A 32 6.73 4.27 -6.15
N ARG A 33 6.40 2.97 -6.13
CA ARG A 33 7.15 1.98 -5.35
C ARG A 33 8.60 1.89 -5.82
N LEU A 34 8.86 1.89 -7.12
CA LEU A 34 10.23 1.82 -7.65
C LEU A 34 11.04 3.08 -7.33
N GLU A 35 10.42 4.26 -7.39
CA GLU A 35 11.06 5.52 -7.00
C GLU A 35 11.43 5.53 -5.52
N LEU A 36 10.47 5.21 -4.64
CA LEU A 36 10.69 5.13 -3.19
C LEU A 36 11.74 4.08 -2.82
N GLU A 37 11.76 2.94 -3.51
CA GLU A 37 12.77 1.90 -3.28
C GLU A 37 14.17 2.42 -3.63
N GLY A 38 14.31 3.21 -4.70
CA GLY A 38 15.55 3.89 -5.04
C GLY A 38 16.03 4.84 -3.94
N ILE A 39 15.11 5.64 -3.40
CA ILE A 39 15.39 6.58 -2.29
C ILE A 39 15.83 5.81 -1.03
N TYR A 40 15.09 4.75 -0.65
CA TYR A 40 15.41 3.98 0.55
C TYR A 40 16.71 3.18 0.45
N ARG A 41 17.08 2.71 -0.76
CA ARG A 41 18.39 2.12 -0.99
C ARG A 41 19.51 3.14 -0.78
N GLN A 42 19.35 4.36 -1.29
CA GLN A 42 20.34 5.44 -1.11
C GLN A 42 20.45 5.87 0.35
N ALA A 43 19.35 5.84 1.09
CA ALA A 43 19.31 6.13 2.52
C ALA A 43 19.79 4.98 3.42
N ASN A 44 20.20 3.84 2.84
CA ASN A 44 20.64 2.65 3.55
C ASN A 44 19.60 2.11 4.57
N ALA A 45 18.31 2.13 4.19
CA ALA A 45 17.23 1.57 4.98
C ALA A 45 17.40 0.04 5.13
N GLU A 46 16.91 -0.51 6.25
CA GLU A 46 17.05 -1.94 6.59
C GLU A 46 16.37 -2.86 5.56
N ASN A 47 15.16 -2.50 5.10
CA ASN A 47 14.45 -3.19 4.02
C ASN A 47 13.82 -2.18 3.05
N PRO A 48 14.60 -1.68 2.07
CA PRO A 48 14.15 -0.65 1.13
C PRO A 48 12.92 -1.06 0.33
N TYR A 49 12.81 -2.34 -0.03
CA TYR A 49 11.68 -2.88 -0.77
C TYR A 49 10.39 -2.83 0.05
N LEU A 50 10.44 -3.31 1.30
CA LEU A 50 9.26 -3.34 2.17
C LEU A 50 8.80 -1.94 2.54
N ALA A 51 9.73 -1.04 2.89
CA ALA A 51 9.41 0.35 3.19
C ALA A 51 8.75 1.05 1.98
N ALA A 52 9.33 0.91 0.80
CA ALA A 52 8.75 1.46 -0.43
C ALA A 52 7.36 0.92 -0.75
N PHE A 53 7.15 -0.38 -0.56
CA PHE A 53 5.84 -1.01 -0.78
C PHE A 53 4.79 -0.45 0.19
N GLN A 54 5.11 -0.37 1.48
CA GLN A 54 4.20 0.13 2.51
C GLN A 54 3.81 1.58 2.26
N ASP A 55 4.79 2.44 1.96
CA ASP A 55 4.55 3.86 1.76
C ASP A 55 3.82 4.16 0.45
N ALA A 56 4.16 3.47 -0.64
CA ALA A 56 3.43 3.59 -1.90
C ALA A 56 1.97 3.15 -1.75
N LEU A 57 1.72 2.06 -1.03
CA LEU A 57 0.37 1.55 -0.82
C LEU A 57 -0.44 2.51 0.06
N TYR A 58 0.17 3.00 1.15
CA TYR A 58 -0.47 3.95 2.04
C TYR A 58 -0.83 5.26 1.33
N ALA A 59 0.09 5.81 0.53
CA ALA A 59 -0.14 7.03 -0.25
C ALA A 59 -1.37 6.91 -1.17
N LEU A 60 -1.47 5.81 -1.91
CA LEU A 60 -2.58 5.59 -2.85
C LEU A 60 -3.90 5.19 -2.15
N LEU A 61 -3.83 4.53 -0.98
CA LEU A 61 -5.01 4.31 -0.16
C LEU A 61 -5.61 5.64 0.31
N VAL A 62 -4.79 6.55 0.84
CA VAL A 62 -5.25 7.87 1.31
C VAL A 62 -5.78 8.74 0.17
N GLN A 63 -5.12 8.73 -1.00
CA GLN A 63 -5.61 9.48 -2.16
C GLN A 63 -7.01 9.03 -2.62
N GLY A 64 -7.30 7.72 -2.54
CA GLY A 64 -8.62 7.19 -2.88
C GLY A 64 -9.73 7.47 -1.86
N GLU A 65 -9.41 8.03 -0.67
CA GLU A 65 -10.39 8.41 0.36
C GLU A 65 -10.84 9.88 0.25
N GLY A 66 -10.16 10.69 -0.57
CA GLY A 66 -10.41 12.13 -0.71
C GLY A 66 -11.24 12.55 -1.93
N ALA A 67 -11.85 11.62 -2.66
CA ALA A 67 -12.63 11.87 -3.88
C ALA A 67 -14.13 11.59 -3.71
#